data_AF-A0A4U1CIG7-F1
#
_entry.id   AF-A0A4U1CIG7-F1
#
_cell.length_a   1.000
_cell.length_b   1.000
_cell.length_c   1.000
_cell.angle_alpha   90.00
_cell.angle_beta   90.00
_cell.angle_gamma   90.00
#
_symmetry.space_group_name_H-M   'P 1'
#
loop_
_entity.id
_entity.type
_entity.pdbx_description
1 polymer ?
#
loop_
_entity_poly.entity_id
_entity_poly.type
_entity_poly.pdbx_seq_one_letter_code
_entity_poly.pdbx_strand_id
1 'polypeptide(L)'
;MLTGSFSENNKDVHVLGDALDLTALHHTVRKIMLVILDYLPVDNDAFNILVSFVERIEQAYLGKALNKQLHACHRQLSYQGFITNHKELLIVNHLLNTLSAYTVLDEMD
;
A
#
# COMPACT_ATOMS: atom_id res chain seq x y z
N MET A 1 8.76 -8.74 4.60
CA MET A 1 9.20 -7.34 4.82
C MET A 1 8.97 -6.51 3.55
N LEU A 2 8.23 -5.40 3.65
CA LEU A 2 8.07 -4.43 2.57
C LEU A 2 9.37 -3.65 2.32
N THR A 3 9.65 -3.38 1.04
CA THR A 3 10.81 -2.60 0.58
C THR A 3 10.34 -1.56 -0.43
N GLY A 4 10.90 -0.36 -0.36
CA GLY A 4 10.60 0.74 -1.28
C GLY A 4 11.86 1.19 -2.01
N SER A 5 11.79 1.35 -3.34
CA SER A 5 12.87 1.94 -4.13
C SER A 5 12.34 3.01 -5.07
N PHE A 6 13.00 4.16 -5.14
CA PHE A 6 12.67 5.20 -6.09
C PHE A 6 12.94 4.75 -7.52
N SER A 7 12.05 5.10 -8.45
CA SER A 7 12.29 4.98 -9.89
C SER A 7 13.29 6.05 -10.34
N GLU A 8 13.91 5.84 -11.51
CA GLU A 8 14.95 6.72 -12.09
C GLU A 8 14.55 8.20 -12.16
N ASN A 9 13.25 8.50 -12.20
CA ASN A 9 12.73 9.86 -12.27
C ASN A 9 12.47 10.51 -10.90
N ASN A 10 12.75 9.81 -9.77
CA ASN A 10 12.48 10.22 -8.38
C ASN A 10 11.02 10.61 -8.06
N LYS A 11 10.10 10.46 -9.01
CA LYS A 11 8.67 10.77 -8.83
C LYS A 11 7.87 9.56 -8.36
N ASP A 12 8.30 8.38 -8.78
CA ASP A 12 7.62 7.12 -8.50
C ASP A 12 8.44 6.26 -7.56
N VAL A 13 7.75 5.46 -6.77
CA VAL A 13 8.31 4.51 -5.80
C VAL A 13 7.75 3.13 -6.15
N HIS A 14 8.66 2.17 -6.28
CA HIS A 14 8.33 0.76 -6.36
C HIS A 14 8.23 0.20 -4.95
N VAL A 15 7.04 -0.24 -4.55
CA VAL A 15 6.82 -0.96 -3.30
C VAL A 15 6.84 -2.44 -3.62
N LEU A 16 7.76 -3.18 -3.01
CA LEU A 16 7.98 -4.61 -3.21
C LEU A 16 7.86 -5.35 -1.87
N GLY A 17 7.23 -6.51 -1.87
CA GLY A 17 7.10 -7.37 -0.69
C GLY A 17 6.69 -8.78 -1.08
N ASP A 18 6.58 -9.66 -0.09
CA ASP A 18 5.87 -10.92 -0.32
C ASP A 18 4.34 -10.69 -0.28
N ALA A 19 3.57 -11.73 -0.66
CA ALA A 19 2.11 -11.63 -0.71
C ALA A 19 1.49 -11.37 0.67
N LEU A 20 2.09 -11.89 1.74
CA LEU A 20 1.60 -11.72 3.11
C LEU A 20 1.78 -10.28 3.56
N ASP A 21 2.94 -9.68 3.30
CA ASP A 21 3.23 -8.28 3.58
C ASP A 21 2.25 -7.35 2.86
N LEU A 22 2.00 -7.60 1.57
CA LEU A 22 1.09 -6.79 0.77
C LEU A 22 -0.36 -6.96 1.23
N THR A 23 -0.76 -8.16 1.64
CA THR A 23 -2.09 -8.42 2.20
C THR A 23 -2.26 -7.72 3.54
N ALA A 24 -1.23 -7.73 4.40
CA ALA A 24 -1.24 -7.01 5.67
C ALA A 24 -1.33 -5.49 5.47
N LEU A 25 -0.55 -4.94 4.53
CA LEU A 25 -0.64 -3.54 4.14
C LEU A 25 -2.04 -3.19 3.63
N HIS A 26 -2.59 -4.01 2.74
CA HIS A 26 -3.93 -3.83 2.20
C HIS A 26 -5.00 -3.78 3.30
N HIS A 27 -4.97 -4.72 4.23
CA HIS A 27 -5.92 -4.77 5.34
C HIS A 27 -5.77 -3.55 6.26
N THR A 28 -4.52 -3.15 6.55
CA THR A 28 -4.23 -1.97 7.38
C THR A 28 -4.76 -0.69 6.75
N VAL A 29 -4.52 -0.47 5.45
CA VAL A 29 -5.02 0.72 4.76
C VAL A 29 -6.54 0.72 4.69
N ARG A 30 -7.20 -0.43 4.49
CA ARG A 30 -8.67 -0.54 4.58
C ARG A 30 -9.21 -0.16 5.95
N LYS A 31 -8.57 -0.61 7.03
CA LYS A 31 -8.94 -0.21 8.41
C LYS A 31 -8.83 1.30 8.60
N ILE A 32 -7.75 1.90 8.11
CA ILE A 32 -7.56 3.36 8.13
C ILE A 32 -8.67 4.07 7.35
N MET A 33 -9.03 3.57 6.17
CA MET A 33 -10.12 4.15 5.38
C MET A 33 -11.45 4.14 6.14
N LEU A 34 -11.77 3.06 6.88
CA LEU A 34 -12.98 2.99 7.70
C LEU A 34 -12.98 4.05 8.81
N VAL A 35 -11.86 4.19 9.53
CA VAL A 35 -11.73 5.21 10.58
C VAL A 35 -11.89 6.61 10.02
N ILE A 36 -11.26 6.88 8.87
CA ILE A 36 -11.22 8.21 8.26
C ILE A 36 -12.55 8.58 7.59
N LEU A 37 -13.32 7.61 7.10
CA LEU A 37 -14.63 7.82 6.45
C LEU A 37 -15.58 8.65 7.32
N ASP A 38 -15.53 8.45 8.65
CA ASP A 38 -16.39 9.17 9.59
C ASP A 38 -15.97 10.64 9.79
N TYR A 39 -14.74 11.00 9.41
CA TYR A 39 -14.18 12.34 9.61
C TYR A 39 -14.00 13.13 8.31
N LEU A 40 -14.00 12.48 7.15
CA LEU A 40 -13.75 13.10 5.86
C LEU A 40 -14.87 12.81 4.86
N PRO A 41 -15.35 13.82 4.11
CA PRO A 41 -16.30 13.58 3.03
C PRO A 41 -15.70 12.66 1.97
N VAL A 42 -16.52 11.79 1.40
CA VAL A 42 -16.11 10.77 0.40
C VAL A 42 -15.42 11.39 -0.83
N ASP A 43 -15.74 12.64 -1.18
CA ASP A 43 -15.10 13.39 -2.27
C ASP A 43 -13.77 14.08 -1.87
N ASN A 44 -13.18 13.73 -0.72
CA ASN A 44 -11.89 14.29 -0.33
C ASN A 44 -10.74 13.65 -1.12
N ASP A 45 -9.82 14.48 -1.60
CA ASP A 45 -8.61 14.05 -2.32
C ASP A 45 -7.81 12.98 -1.56
N ALA A 46 -7.74 13.06 -0.23
CA ALA A 46 -7.05 12.07 0.59
C ALA A 46 -7.73 10.70 0.56
N PHE A 47 -9.06 10.66 0.55
CA PHE A 47 -9.82 9.41 0.45
C PHE A 47 -9.63 8.76 -0.93
N ASN A 48 -9.70 9.56 -2.00
CA ASN A 48 -9.42 9.10 -3.37
C ASN A 48 -8.01 8.52 -3.53
N ILE A 49 -7.01 9.12 -2.87
CA ILE A 49 -5.63 8.60 -2.83
C ILE A 49 -5.59 7.23 -2.14
N LEU A 50 -6.29 7.06 -1.00
CA LEU A 50 -6.34 5.79 -0.29
C LEU A 50 -7.02 4.68 -1.11
N VAL A 51 -8.13 5.00 -1.78
CA VAL A 51 -8.83 4.07 -2.69
C VAL A 51 -7.86 3.58 -3.79
N SER A 52 -7.22 4.52 -4.50
CA SER A 52 -6.27 4.17 -5.56
C SER A 52 -5.07 3.37 -5.04
N PHE A 53 -4.59 3.68 -3.84
CA PHE A 53 -3.49 2.95 -3.21
C PHE A 53 -3.89 1.51 -2.87
N VAL A 54 -5.08 1.30 -2.32
CA VAL A 54 -5.66 -0.02 -2.01
C VAL A 54 -5.79 -0.87 -3.27
N GLU A 55 -6.33 -0.31 -4.36
CA GLU A 55 -6.47 -1.02 -5.63
C GLU A 55 -5.11 -1.48 -6.18
N ARG A 56 -4.07 -0.65 -6.06
CA ARG A 56 -2.72 -1.01 -6.52
C ARG A 56 -2.09 -2.12 -5.69
N ILE A 57 -2.30 -2.11 -4.37
CA ILE A 57 -1.85 -3.22 -3.51
C ILE A 57 -2.61 -4.51 -3.90
N GLU A 58 -3.93 -4.42 -4.10
CA GLU A 58 -4.76 -5.55 -4.52
C GLU A 58 -4.29 -6.16 -5.85
N GLN A 59 -4.03 -5.32 -6.85
CA GLN A 59 -3.47 -5.79 -8.11
C GLN A 59 -2.07 -6.40 -7.96
N ALA A 60 -1.25 -5.93 -7.01
CA ALA A 60 0.09 -6.46 -6.76
C ALA A 60 0.07 -7.90 -6.27
N TYR A 61 -0.73 -8.23 -5.25
CA TYR A 61 -0.77 -9.59 -4.71
C TYR A 61 -1.68 -10.54 -5.49
N LEU A 62 -2.66 -10.02 -6.26
CA LEU A 62 -3.41 -10.80 -7.25
C LEU A 62 -2.60 -11.08 -8.54
N GLY A 63 -1.35 -10.60 -8.63
CA GLY A 63 -0.48 -10.85 -9.78
C GLY A 63 -0.84 -10.07 -11.04
N LYS A 64 -1.70 -9.05 -10.95
CA LYS A 64 -2.14 -8.21 -12.08
C LYS A 64 -1.26 -6.98 -12.30
N ALA A 65 -0.52 -6.51 -11.28
CA ALA A 65 0.29 -5.28 -11.35
C ALA A 65 1.75 -5.47 -11.81
N LEU A 66 2.28 -6.71 -11.84
CA LEU A 66 3.68 -6.97 -12.15
C LEU A 66 3.87 -7.84 -13.39
N ASN A 67 4.06 -7.17 -14.52
CA ASN A 67 4.55 -7.77 -15.76
C ASN A 67 6.10 -7.81 -15.82
N LYS A 68 6.80 -7.84 -14.68
CA LYS A 68 8.26 -7.98 -14.63
C LYS A 68 8.65 -9.08 -13.66
N GLN A 69 8.73 -10.29 -14.19
CA GLN A 69 9.54 -11.37 -13.63
C GLN A 69 10.99 -10.88 -13.56
N LEU A 70 11.45 -10.52 -12.36
CA LEU A 70 12.86 -10.22 -12.13
C LEU A 70 13.59 -11.56 -11.97
N HIS A 71 14.01 -12.14 -13.10
CA HIS A 71 14.92 -13.28 -13.15
C HIS A 71 16.32 -12.83 -12.68
N ALA A 72 16.54 -12.82 -11.37
CA ALA A 72 17.87 -12.67 -10.81
C ALA A 72 18.14 -13.79 -9.79
N CYS A 73 18.88 -14.80 -10.28
CA CYS A 73 19.79 -15.66 -9.53
C CYS A 73 19.24 -16.47 -8.32
N HIS A 74 18.98 -17.75 -8.57
CA HIS A 74 19.12 -18.89 -7.62
C HIS A 74 18.31 -18.96 -6.31
N ARG A 75 17.37 -18.07 -6.02
CA ARG A 75 16.23 -18.37 -5.13
C ARG A 75 14.97 -17.76 -5.72
N GLN A 76 13.96 -18.58 -6.00
CA GLN A 76 12.63 -18.14 -6.40
C GLN A 76 11.99 -17.35 -5.26
N LEU A 77 12.32 -16.06 -5.15
CA LEU A 77 11.59 -15.10 -4.35
C LEU A 77 10.71 -14.32 -5.32
N SER A 78 9.46 -14.76 -5.43
CA SER A 78 8.43 -14.08 -6.20
C SER A 78 8.07 -12.79 -5.48
N TYR A 79 8.83 -11.72 -5.71
CA TYR A 79 8.49 -10.40 -5.18
C TYR A 79 7.30 -9.84 -5.94
N GLN A 80 6.25 -9.52 -5.20
CA GLN A 80 5.07 -8.81 -5.68
C GLN A 80 5.19 -7.34 -5.30
N GLY A 81 4.45 -6.47 -5.97
CA GLY A 81 4.62 -5.03 -5.80
C GLY A 81 3.86 -4.18 -6.80
N PHE A 82 3.87 -2.88 -6.53
CA PHE A 82 3.17 -1.87 -7.31
C PHE A 82 3.99 -0.57 -7.37
N ILE A 83 3.59 0.31 -8.29
CA ILE A 83 4.18 1.63 -8.46
C ILE A 83 3.22 2.66 -7.87
N THR A 84 3.76 3.56 -7.05
CA THR A 84 3.02 4.68 -6.46
C THR A 84 3.85 5.95 -6.53
N ASN A 85 3.19 7.11 -6.56
CA ASN A 85 3.90 8.38 -6.50
C ASN A 85 4.43 8.62 -5.08
N HIS A 86 5.63 9.18 -4.93
CA HIS A 86 6.19 9.54 -3.63
C HIS A 86 5.24 10.36 -2.75
N LYS A 87 4.40 11.24 -3.34
CA LYS A 87 3.41 12.01 -2.58
C LYS A 87 2.33 11.14 -1.96
N GLU A 88 1.79 10.18 -2.73
CA GLU A 88 0.79 9.23 -2.23
C GLU A 88 1.37 8.41 -1.09
N LEU A 89 2.60 7.90 -1.27
CA LEU A 89 3.29 7.12 -0.25
C LEU A 89 3.54 7.94 1.03
N LEU A 90 3.90 9.22 0.91
CA LEU A 90 4.07 10.12 2.06
C LEU A 90 2.75 10.32 2.81
N ILE A 91 1.64 10.51 2.10
CA ILE A 91 0.31 10.67 2.72
C ILE A 91 -0.06 9.38 3.47
N VAL A 92 0.05 8.22 2.81
CA VAL A 92 -0.26 6.93 3.43
C VAL A 92 0.63 6.66 4.64
N ASN A 93 1.94 6.90 4.51
CA ASN A 93 2.87 6.72 5.63
C ASN A 93 2.57 7.70 6.78
N HIS A 94 2.20 8.95 6.48
CA HIS A 94 1.82 9.90 7.51
C HIS A 94 0.56 9.44 8.24
N LEU A 95 -0.47 8.97 7.52
CA LEU A 95 -1.69 8.43 8.12
C LEU A 95 -1.41 7.19 8.98
N LEU A 96 -0.60 6.25 8.49
CA LEU A 96 -0.17 5.08 9.25
C LEU A 96 0.53 5.47 10.56
N ASN A 97 1.44 6.45 10.51
CA ASN A 97 2.14 6.90 11.71
C ASN A 97 1.23 7.64 12.67
N THR A 98 0.36 8.53 12.17
CA THR A 98 -0.61 9.27 13.00
C THR A 98 -1.59 8.31 13.69
N LEU A 99 -2.00 7.24 12.99
CA LEU A 99 -2.91 6.24 13.51
C LEU A 99 -2.20 5.10 14.26
N SER A 100 -0.87 5.02 14.24
CA SER A 100 -0.11 3.95 14.91
C SER A 100 -0.31 3.91 16.43
N ALA A 101 -0.61 5.06 17.04
CA ALA A 101 -0.93 5.17 18.46
C ALA A 101 -2.34 4.69 18.80
N TYR A 102 -3.20 4.49 17.79
CA TYR A 102 -4.58 4.08 17.95
C TYR A 102 -4.69 2.60 17.61
N THR A 103 -5.12 1.80 18.58
CA THR A 103 -5.52 0.42 18.31
C THR A 103 -6.90 0.47 17.65
N VAL A 104 -6.95 0.15 16.35
CA VAL A 104 -8.23 -0.04 15.65
C VAL A 104 -8.83 -1.34 16.16
N LEU A 105 -9.72 -1.24 17.15
CA LEU A 105 -10.57 -2.33 17.59
C LEU A 105 -11.62 -2.54 16.49
N ASP A 106 -11.56 -3.67 15.78
CA ASP A 106 -12.72 -4.07 14.96
C ASP A 106 -13.88 -4.34 15.92
N GLU A 107 -15.13 -4.08 15.51
CA GLU A 107 -16.34 -4.47 16.26
C GLU A 107 -16.50 -6.01 16.44
N MET A 108 -15.45 -6.78 16.12
CA MET A 108 -15.35 -8.24 16.26
C MET A 108 -14.21 -8.68 17.20
N ASP A 109 -13.61 -7.77 17.97
CA ASP A 109 -12.76 -8.10 19.12
C ASP A 109 -13.54 -8.02 20.45
#